data_AF-A0AAD8C686-F1
#
_entry.id   AF-A0AAD8C686-F1
#
_cell.length_a   1.000
_cell.length_b   1.000
_cell.length_c   1.000
_cell.angle_alpha   90.00
_cell.angle_beta   90.00
_cell.angle_gamma   90.00
#
_symmetry.space_group_name_H-M   'P 1'
#
loop_
_entity.id
_entity.type
_entity.pdbx_description
1 polymer ?
#
loop_
_entity_poly.entity_id
_entity_poly.type
_entity_poly.pdbx_seq_one_letter_code
_entity_poly.pdbx_strand_id
1 'polypeptide(L)'
;TNGATDWEYFTINKEHFLVVANAYNYGSQNFKNIESYRTNSTIFKLDRTKRAFTKYQVISTNSAIDWEHLSFGNDHFLMVSNAQNGGSDEHHKCMMYRWQGLDRFVPVHSMFTQPNADIEIFRDQADIFFLFANIKGSTGEVAKLKFL
;
A
#
# COMPACT_ATOMS: atom_id res chain seq x y z
N THR A 1 -12.03 -4.41 -9.61
CA THR A 1 -10.93 -3.47 -9.32
C THR A 1 -11.09 -2.23 -10.19
N ASN A 2 -10.27 -1.20 -10.01
CA ASN A 2 -10.30 0.03 -10.79
C ASN A 2 -8.87 0.36 -11.26
N GLY A 3 -8.42 -0.30 -12.34
CA GLY A 3 -7.03 -0.21 -12.79
C GLY A 3 -6.07 -0.80 -11.76
N ALA A 4 -6.25 -2.07 -11.43
CA ALA A 4 -5.38 -2.70 -10.43
C ALA A 4 -3.93 -2.72 -10.93
N THR A 5 -3.02 -2.19 -10.13
CA THR A 5 -1.58 -2.20 -10.42
C THR A 5 -0.87 -3.30 -9.65
N ASP A 6 -1.36 -3.60 -8.45
CA ASP A 6 -0.79 -4.60 -7.56
C ASP A 6 -1.86 -5.24 -6.66
N TRP A 7 -1.57 -6.46 -6.21
CA TRP A 7 -2.29 -7.20 -5.19
C TRP A 7 -1.34 -7.79 -4.16
N GLU A 8 -1.51 -7.39 -2.91
CA GLU A 8 -0.73 -7.92 -1.81
C GLU A 8 -1.54 -8.90 -0.97
N TYR A 9 -0.96 -10.07 -0.72
CA TYR A 9 -1.55 -11.14 0.08
C TYR A 9 -0.88 -11.22 1.44
N PHE A 10 -1.69 -11.30 2.50
CA PHE A 10 -1.16 -11.45 3.84
C PHE A 10 -2.10 -12.20 4.77
N THR A 11 -1.55 -12.62 5.90
CA THR A 11 -2.30 -13.28 6.97
C THR A 11 -2.15 -12.54 8.29
N ILE A 12 -3.25 -12.44 9.02
CA ILE A 12 -3.26 -12.02 10.43
C ILE A 12 -3.89 -13.17 11.20
N ASN A 13 -3.14 -13.76 12.14
CA ASN A 13 -3.52 -15.00 12.79
C ASN A 13 -3.80 -16.12 11.76
N LYS A 14 -5.04 -16.62 11.68
CA LYS A 14 -5.48 -17.68 10.74
C LYS A 14 -6.40 -17.16 9.63
N GLU A 15 -6.54 -15.84 9.54
CA GLU A 15 -7.38 -15.16 8.57
C GLU A 15 -6.55 -14.72 7.36
N HIS A 16 -7.11 -14.88 6.17
CA HIS A 16 -6.45 -14.56 4.91
C HIS A 16 -7.01 -13.26 4.34
N PHE A 17 -6.12 -12.39 3.90
CA PHE A 17 -6.46 -11.09 3.34
C PHE A 17 -5.77 -10.86 2.00
N LEU A 18 -6.40 -10.03 1.20
CA LEU A 18 -5.83 -9.45 -0.01
C LEU A 18 -6.08 -7.95 0.04
N VAL A 19 -5.10 -7.13 -0.31
CA VAL A 19 -5.32 -5.71 -0.57
C VAL A 19 -4.98 -5.43 -2.03
N VAL A 20 -5.80 -4.61 -2.69
CA VAL A 20 -5.55 -4.22 -4.09
C VAL A 20 -5.14 -2.75 -4.17
N ALA A 21 -4.02 -2.49 -4.83
CA ALA A 21 -3.64 -1.17 -5.32
C ALA A 21 -4.46 -0.86 -6.57
N ASN A 22 -5.23 0.22 -6.54
CA ASN A 22 -5.99 0.67 -7.70
C ASN A 22 -5.42 2.01 -8.19
N ALA A 23 -5.01 2.09 -9.46
CA ALA A 23 -4.64 3.31 -10.15
C ALA A 23 -5.45 3.41 -11.45
N TYR A 24 -6.49 4.25 -11.45
CA TYR A 24 -7.35 4.42 -12.61
C TYR A 24 -7.17 5.75 -13.32
N ASN A 25 -6.47 6.68 -12.67
CA ASN A 25 -6.49 8.10 -13.03
C ASN A 25 -5.09 8.61 -13.38
N TYR A 26 -4.19 7.75 -13.87
CA TYR A 26 -2.85 8.14 -14.31
C TYR A 26 -2.43 7.36 -15.58
N GLY A 27 -1.68 8.03 -16.47
CA GLY A 27 -1.15 7.43 -17.69
C GLY A 27 -2.21 6.96 -18.70
N SER A 28 -1.84 5.99 -19.54
CA SER A 28 -2.71 5.40 -20.59
C SER A 28 -3.98 4.71 -20.05
N GLN A 29 -4.10 4.59 -18.73
CA GLN A 29 -5.19 3.89 -18.03
C GLN A 29 -6.36 4.84 -17.68
N ASN A 30 -6.21 6.16 -17.82
CA ASN A 30 -7.28 7.15 -17.56
C ASN A 30 -8.28 7.30 -18.73
N PHE A 31 -8.91 6.20 -19.16
CA PHE A 31 -9.86 6.23 -20.28
C PHE A 31 -11.19 6.93 -19.96
N LYS A 32 -11.42 7.30 -18.69
CA LYS A 32 -12.59 8.08 -18.26
C LYS A 32 -12.33 9.58 -18.18
N ASN A 33 -11.12 10.05 -18.50
CA ASN A 33 -10.72 11.46 -18.40
C ASN A 33 -11.06 12.08 -17.04
N ILE A 34 -10.82 11.35 -15.95
CA ILE A 34 -11.04 11.84 -14.59
C ILE A 34 -9.79 12.61 -14.16
N GLU A 35 -9.96 13.88 -13.78
CA GLU A 35 -8.86 14.77 -13.35
C GLU A 35 -8.45 14.58 -11.87
N SER A 36 -9.04 13.60 -11.19
CA SER A 36 -8.74 13.32 -9.78
C SER A 36 -7.87 12.08 -9.66
N TYR A 37 -6.72 12.19 -8.99
CA TYR A 37 -5.87 11.03 -8.68
C TYR A 37 -6.36 10.23 -7.47
N ARG A 38 -7.42 10.69 -6.79
CA ARG A 38 -8.01 9.98 -5.65
C ARG A 38 -8.72 8.72 -6.11
N THR A 39 -8.45 7.62 -5.42
CA THR A 39 -8.99 6.29 -5.67
C THR A 39 -9.11 5.53 -4.34
N ASN A 40 -9.67 4.34 -4.38
CA ASN A 40 -9.79 3.49 -3.20
C ASN A 40 -9.04 2.18 -3.40
N SER A 41 -8.18 1.85 -2.46
CA SER A 41 -7.72 0.47 -2.27
C SER A 41 -8.75 -0.29 -1.45
N THR A 42 -8.93 -1.57 -1.73
CA THR A 42 -9.89 -2.42 -1.01
C THR A 42 -9.15 -3.60 -0.40
N ILE A 43 -9.30 -3.77 0.90
CA ILE A 43 -8.90 -4.98 1.60
C ILE A 43 -10.07 -5.95 1.52
N PHE A 44 -9.78 -7.18 1.11
CA PHE A 44 -10.69 -8.31 1.13
C PHE A 44 -10.26 -9.30 2.19
N LYS A 45 -11.22 -10.00 2.77
CA LYS A 45 -11.02 -11.10 3.71
C LYS A 45 -11.67 -12.36 3.17
N LEU A 46 -10.99 -13.49 3.28
CA LEU A 46 -11.53 -14.79 2.87
C LEU A 46 -12.70 -15.19 3.78
N ASP A 47 -13.91 -15.23 3.23
CA ASP A 47 -15.06 -15.88 3.85
C ASP A 47 -14.97 -17.38 3.53
N ARG A 48 -14.53 -18.19 4.50
CA ARG A 48 -14.33 -19.64 4.33
C ARG A 48 -15.64 -20.39 4.06
N THR A 49 -16.76 -19.89 4.58
CA THR A 49 -18.08 -20.47 4.34
C THR A 49 -18.51 -20.26 2.90
N LYS A 50 -18.31 -19.04 2.37
CA LYS A 50 -18.63 -18.71 0.98
C LYS A 50 -17.55 -19.16 -0.01
N ARG A 51 -16.37 -19.56 0.48
CA ARG A 51 -15.16 -19.86 -0.31
C ARG A 51 -14.81 -18.72 -1.27
N ALA A 52 -14.92 -17.48 -0.78
CA ALA A 52 -14.71 -16.28 -1.59
C ALA A 52 -14.09 -15.16 -0.75
N PHE A 53 -13.24 -14.35 -1.39
CA PHE A 53 -12.79 -13.09 -0.82
C PHE A 53 -13.92 -12.06 -0.87
N THR A 54 -14.26 -11.49 0.28
CA THR A 54 -15.31 -10.49 0.44
C THR A 54 -14.72 -9.18 0.92
N LYS A 55 -15.32 -8.04 0.53
CA LYS A 55 -14.83 -6.73 0.93
C LYS A 55 -14.81 -6.62 2.44
N TYR A 56 -13.67 -6.22 2.98
CA TYR A 56 -13.42 -6.12 4.41
C TYR A 56 -13.26 -4.66 4.84
N GLN A 57 -12.39 -3.92 4.14
CA GLN A 57 -12.14 -2.51 4.42
C GLN A 57 -11.86 -1.76 3.13
N VAL A 58 -12.24 -0.48 3.09
CA VAL A 58 -11.88 0.44 2.01
C VAL A 58 -10.93 1.51 2.56
N ILE A 59 -9.85 1.77 1.84
CA ILE A 59 -8.84 2.77 2.19
C ILE A 59 -8.71 3.77 1.06
N SER A 60 -8.88 5.06 1.38
CA SER A 60 -8.64 6.14 0.42
C SER A 60 -7.16 6.25 0.11
N THR A 61 -6.83 6.28 -1.18
CA THR A 61 -5.47 6.30 -1.73
C THR A 61 -5.40 7.27 -2.91
N ASN A 62 -4.20 7.54 -3.42
CA ASN A 62 -4.00 8.43 -4.56
C ASN A 62 -3.23 7.70 -5.66
N SER A 63 -3.95 7.07 -6.59
CA SER A 63 -3.39 6.15 -7.58
C SER A 63 -2.35 5.22 -6.93
N ALA A 64 -2.81 4.38 -6.01
CA ALA A 64 -1.94 3.42 -5.33
C ALA A 64 -1.27 2.55 -6.39
N ILE A 65 0.05 2.40 -6.29
CA ILE A 65 0.82 1.57 -7.22
C ILE A 65 1.12 0.21 -6.62
N ASP A 66 1.33 0.18 -5.30
CA ASP A 66 1.89 -0.97 -4.62
C ASP A 66 1.49 -0.98 -3.14
N TRP A 67 1.34 -2.18 -2.58
CA TRP A 67 1.05 -2.45 -1.19
C TRP A 67 2.03 -3.48 -0.63
N GLU A 68 2.55 -3.22 0.56
CA GLU A 68 3.45 -4.16 1.24
C GLU A 68 2.95 -4.50 2.63
N HIS A 69 2.95 -5.79 2.99
CA HIS A 69 2.68 -6.25 4.34
C HIS A 69 3.95 -6.47 5.14
N LEU A 70 3.95 -6.00 6.39
CA LEU A 70 4.99 -6.37 7.35
C LEU A 70 4.39 -6.72 8.71
N SER A 71 5.04 -7.64 9.39
CA SER A 71 4.72 -7.99 10.78
C SER A 71 5.94 -7.91 11.69
N PHE A 72 5.73 -7.58 12.96
CA PHE A 72 6.75 -7.65 13.99
C PHE A 72 6.09 -8.08 15.31
N GLY A 73 6.45 -9.26 15.81
CA GLY A 73 5.72 -9.89 16.91
C GLY A 73 4.25 -10.08 16.55
N ASN A 74 3.35 -9.49 17.34
CA ASN A 74 1.91 -9.52 17.10
C ASN A 74 1.39 -8.31 16.31
N ASP A 75 2.27 -7.35 15.99
CA ASP A 75 1.90 -6.18 15.22
C ASP A 75 1.95 -6.47 13.73
N HIS A 76 0.94 -5.95 13.02
CA HIS A 76 0.83 -6.03 11.57
C HIS A 76 0.64 -4.64 11.00
N PHE A 77 1.33 -4.37 9.90
CA PHE A 77 1.23 -3.13 9.17
C PHE A 77 1.03 -3.37 7.68
N LEU A 78 0.40 -2.41 7.04
CA LEU A 78 0.34 -2.29 5.60
C LEU A 78 0.94 -0.95 5.20
N MET A 79 1.82 -0.96 4.22
CA MET A 79 2.39 0.23 3.61
C MET A 79 1.85 0.37 2.19
N VAL A 80 1.43 1.56 1.81
CA VAL A 80 1.02 1.86 0.43
C VAL A 80 1.93 2.90 -0.17
N SER A 81 2.36 2.64 -1.40
CA SER A 81 2.98 3.61 -2.28
C SER A 81 1.90 4.27 -3.15
N ASN A 82 1.91 5.60 -3.21
CA ASN A 82 0.99 6.37 -4.06
C ASN A 82 1.76 7.02 -5.22
N ALA A 83 1.30 6.82 -6.45
CA ALA A 83 1.86 7.51 -7.63
C ALA A 83 1.55 9.01 -7.65
N GLN A 84 0.68 9.50 -6.79
CA GLN A 84 0.26 10.90 -6.78
C GLN A 84 -0.01 11.37 -5.36
N ASN A 85 0.10 12.67 -5.11
CA ASN A 85 -0.29 13.29 -3.84
C ASN A 85 -1.31 14.41 -4.08
N GLY A 86 -2.53 14.02 -4.45
CA GLY A 86 -3.59 14.99 -4.76
C GLY A 86 -3.30 15.83 -6.02
N GLY A 87 -2.46 15.33 -6.93
CA GLY A 87 -2.10 15.99 -8.19
C GLY A 87 -0.87 16.87 -8.15
N SER A 88 -0.12 16.86 -7.04
CA SER A 88 1.25 17.41 -7.01
C SER A 88 2.24 16.35 -7.51
N ASP A 89 3.06 16.74 -8.49
CA ASP A 89 4.15 15.92 -9.04
C ASP A 89 5.45 15.97 -8.22
N GLU A 90 5.50 16.82 -7.19
CA GLU A 90 6.76 17.14 -6.50
C GLU A 90 7.09 16.17 -5.37
N HIS A 91 6.08 15.59 -4.70
CA HIS A 91 6.31 14.66 -3.59
C HIS A 91 5.26 13.54 -3.57
N HIS A 92 5.74 12.30 -3.71
CA HIS A 92 4.91 11.12 -3.51
C HIS A 92 4.81 10.81 -2.03
N LYS A 93 3.66 10.27 -1.61
CA LYS A 93 3.37 10.01 -0.20
C LYS A 93 3.17 8.53 0.03
N CYS A 94 4.04 7.94 0.84
CA CYS A 94 3.80 6.62 1.38
C CYS A 94 3.03 6.74 2.71
N MET A 95 2.06 5.83 2.91
CA MET A 95 1.26 5.77 4.14
C MET A 95 1.41 4.39 4.76
N MET A 96 1.67 4.35 6.06
CA MET A 96 1.68 3.10 6.82
C MET A 96 0.48 3.04 7.74
N TYR A 97 -0.17 1.88 7.75
CA TYR A 97 -1.34 1.57 8.55
C TYR A 97 -1.02 0.44 9.51
N ARG A 98 -1.48 0.51 10.76
CA ARG A 98 -1.34 -0.57 11.76
C ARG A 98 -2.68 -1.27 11.97
N TRP A 99 -2.63 -2.58 12.13
CA TRP A 99 -3.74 -3.38 12.61
C TRP A 99 -4.02 -3.12 14.11
N GLN A 100 -5.23 -2.68 14.46
CA GLN A 100 -5.58 -2.32 15.85
C GLN A 100 -6.38 -3.40 16.61
N GLY A 101 -6.46 -4.63 16.10
CA GLY A 101 -7.18 -5.73 16.79
C GLY A 101 -8.71 -5.58 16.88
N LEU A 102 -9.26 -4.45 16.43
CA LEU A 102 -10.70 -4.16 16.31
C LEU A 102 -11.12 -4.13 14.83
N ASP A 103 -10.68 -5.13 14.07
CA ASP A 103 -11.11 -5.43 12.70
C ASP A 103 -10.74 -4.41 11.61
N ARG A 104 -9.73 -3.55 11.82
CA ARG A 104 -9.29 -2.65 10.76
C ARG A 104 -7.84 -2.19 10.88
N PHE A 105 -7.31 -1.78 9.74
CA PHE A 105 -6.11 -1.00 9.62
C PHE A 105 -6.40 0.49 9.82
N VAL A 106 -5.56 1.19 10.58
CA VAL A 106 -5.62 2.64 10.81
C VAL A 106 -4.29 3.30 10.47
N PRO A 107 -4.27 4.52 9.90
CA PRO A 107 -3.02 5.19 9.56
C PRO A 107 -2.23 5.50 10.83
N VAL A 108 -0.92 5.23 10.79
CA VAL A 108 -0.01 5.47 11.93
C VAL A 108 1.24 6.26 11.56
N HIS A 109 1.63 6.25 10.28
CA HIS A 109 2.80 6.99 9.82
C HIS A 109 2.64 7.40 8.36
N SER A 110 3.34 8.46 7.98
CA SER A 110 3.48 8.88 6.59
C SER A 110 4.84 9.46 6.33
N MET A 111 5.35 9.22 5.13
CA MET A 111 6.63 9.75 4.68
C MET A 111 6.51 10.25 3.25
N PHE A 112 7.25 11.32 2.94
CA PHE A 112 7.48 11.71 1.57
C PHE A 112 8.57 10.84 0.97
N THR A 113 8.38 10.43 -0.27
CA THR A 113 9.34 9.64 -1.04
C THR A 113 9.54 10.28 -2.40
N GLN A 114 10.65 9.89 -3.05
CA GLN A 114 10.78 10.09 -4.49
C GLN A 114 9.67 9.34 -5.26
N PRO A 115 9.45 9.68 -6.54
CA PRO A 115 8.56 8.92 -7.42
C PRO A 115 8.89 7.43 -7.39
N ASN A 116 8.02 6.64 -6.81
CA ASN A 116 8.23 5.22 -6.58
C ASN A 116 7.47 4.40 -7.62
N ALA A 117 8.02 3.24 -8.00
CA ALA A 117 7.33 2.22 -8.79
C ALA A 117 6.90 1.02 -7.94
N ASP A 118 7.69 0.73 -6.91
CA ASP A 118 7.66 -0.54 -6.18
C ASP A 118 8.35 -0.38 -4.82
N ILE A 119 7.80 -0.99 -3.76
CA ILE A 119 8.40 -1.03 -2.43
C ILE A 119 8.71 -2.47 -2.09
N GLU A 120 9.91 -2.73 -1.59
CA GLU A 120 10.27 -4.06 -1.10
C GLU A 120 10.75 -3.97 0.35
N ILE A 121 10.45 -4.99 1.14
CA ILE A 121 10.80 -5.04 2.56
C ILE A 121 11.77 -6.18 2.81
N PHE A 122 12.92 -5.87 3.42
CA PHE A 122 13.84 -6.89 3.90
C PHE A 122 14.21 -6.69 5.38
N ARG A 123 14.67 -7.77 6.00
CA ARG A 123 15.15 -7.77 7.37
C ARG A 123 16.62 -8.13 7.42
N ASP A 124 17.36 -7.44 8.27
CA ASP A 124 18.71 -7.83 8.68
C ASP A 124 18.77 -7.84 10.21
N GLN A 125 18.92 -9.04 10.78
CA GLN A 125 18.81 -9.27 12.22
C GLN A 125 17.50 -8.72 12.82
N ALA A 126 17.60 -7.74 13.71
CA ALA A 126 16.45 -7.08 14.35
C ALA A 126 15.95 -5.86 13.56
N ASP A 127 16.65 -5.47 12.49
CA ASP A 127 16.35 -4.28 11.72
C ASP A 127 15.47 -4.60 10.52
N ILE A 128 14.55 -3.69 10.23
CA ILE A 128 13.65 -3.74 9.07
C ILE A 128 14.01 -2.58 8.16
N PHE A 129 14.12 -2.86 6.87
CA PHE A 129 14.45 -1.89 5.84
C PHE A 129 13.39 -1.92 4.74
N PHE A 130 13.13 -0.73 4.21
CA PHE A 130 12.29 -0.50 3.03
C PHE A 130 13.19 -0.08 1.88
N LEU A 131 13.02 -0.73 0.73
CA LEU A 131 13.66 -0.41 -0.54
C LEU A 131 12.63 0.28 -1.42
N PHE A 132 12.93 1.45 -1.94
CA PHE A 132 12.04 2.19 -2.84
C PHE A 132 12.67 2.25 -4.23
N ALA A 133 12.02 1.63 -5.21
CA ALA A 133 12.42 1.72 -6.61
C ALA A 133 11.96 3.07 -7.20
N ASN A 134 12.90 3.91 -7.65
CA ASN A 134 12.57 5.21 -8.24
C ASN A 134 12.24 5.06 -9.73
N ILE A 135 11.08 5.57 -10.16
CA ILE A 135 10.64 5.47 -11.57
C ILE A 135 11.11 6.63 -12.45
N LYS A 136 11.51 7.77 -11.86
CA LYS A 136 11.96 8.97 -12.59
C LYS A 136 13.47 9.22 -12.51
N GLY A 137 14.20 8.50 -11.66
CA GLY A 137 15.63 8.69 -11.40
C GLY A 137 16.47 7.44 -11.60
N SER A 138 17.79 7.59 -11.52
CA SER A 138 18.75 6.48 -11.63
C SER A 138 19.11 5.82 -10.30
N THR A 139 18.53 6.27 -9.19
CA THR A 139 18.82 5.79 -7.83
C THR A 139 17.54 5.48 -7.07
N GLY A 140 17.48 4.33 -6.41
CA GLY A 140 16.47 4.03 -5.39
C GLY A 140 16.80 4.63 -4.03
N GLU A 141 15.90 4.46 -3.07
CA GLU A 141 16.09 4.87 -1.67
C GLU A 141 16.02 3.67 -0.73
N VAL A 142 16.77 3.71 0.36
CA VAL A 142 16.69 2.70 1.44
C VAL A 142 16.39 3.41 2.75
N ALA A 143 15.31 3.02 3.42
CA ALA A 143 14.93 3.55 4.72
C ALA A 143 14.95 2.45 5.78
N LYS A 144 15.42 2.76 6.98
CA LYS A 144 15.39 1.85 8.13
C LYS A 144 14.21 2.18 9.04
N LEU A 145 13.40 1.19 9.39
CA LEU A 145 12.32 1.37 10.36
C LEU A 145 12.89 1.67 11.75
N LYS A 146 12.36 2.70 12.40
CA LYS A 146 12.71 3.07 13.78
C LYS A 146 11.43 3.22 14.59
N PHE A 147 11.36 2.50 15.71
CA PHE A 147 10.36 2.74 16.74
C PHE A 147 10.88 3.83 17.68
N LEU A 148 10.00 4.78 18.01
CA LEU A 148 10.25 5.82 19.02
C LEU A 148 9.75 5.36 20.39
#